data_AF-A0A2G9THR7-F1
#
_entry.id   AF-A0A2G9THR7-F1
#
_cell.length_a   1.000
_cell.length_b   1.000
_cell.length_c   1.000
_cell.angle_alpha   90.00
_cell.angle_beta   90.00
_cell.angle_gamma   90.00
#
_symmetry.space_group_name_H-M   'P 1'
#
loop_
_entity.id
_entity.type
_entity.pdbx_description
1 polymer ?
#
loop_
_entity_poly.entity_id
_entity_poly.type
_entity_poly.pdbx_seq_one_letter_code
_entity_poly.pdbx_strand_id
1 'polypeptide(L)' 'SKPAALLLAVTTAALVRRISEACAAGQLKRCACDMRMSSPFRPLLGYRWILCNNSTGSHNVNYAKSLSRQ' A
#
# COMPACT_ATOMS: atom_id res chain seq x y z
N SER A 1 25.74 -9.42 -7.98
CA SER A 1 25.44 -10.33 -9.12
C SER A 1 23.99 -10.17 -9.54
N LYS A 2 23.61 -10.52 -10.79
CA LYS A 2 22.20 -10.43 -11.26
C LYS A 2 21.19 -11.17 -10.35
N PRO A 3 21.48 -12.37 -9.83
CA PRO A 3 20.57 -13.08 -8.91
C PRO A 3 20.38 -12.34 -7.58
N ALA A 4 21.45 -11.77 -7.02
CA ALA A 4 21.36 -11.01 -5.77
C ALA A 4 20.50 -9.74 -5.94
N ALA A 5 20.62 -9.04 -7.09
CA ALA A 5 19.79 -7.88 -7.39
C ALA A 5 18.31 -8.25 -7.55
N LEU A 6 18.00 -9.38 -8.19
CA LEU A 6 16.64 -9.89 -8.32
C LEU A 6 16.05 -10.27 -6.95
N LEU A 7 16.80 -11.00 -6.13
CA LEU A 7 16.37 -11.36 -4.78
C LEU A 7 16.10 -10.13 -3.93
N LEU A 8 16.97 -9.12 -3.98
CA LEU A 8 16.76 -7.85 -3.30
C LEU A 8 15.49 -7.14 -3.78
N ALA A 9 15.27 -7.07 -5.09
CA ALA A 9 14.07 -6.43 -5.66
C ALA A 9 12.78 -7.14 -5.22
N VAL A 10 12.74 -8.47 -5.30
CA VAL A 10 11.55 -9.26 -4.91
C VAL A 10 11.29 -9.17 -3.41
N THR A 11 12.31 -9.28 -2.58
CA THR A 11 12.17 -9.16 -1.11
C THR A 11 11.72 -7.77 -0.71
N THR A 12 12.26 -6.71 -1.34
CA THR A 12 11.82 -5.33 -1.11
C THR A 12 10.36 -5.13 -1.54
N ALA A 13 9.95 -5.66 -2.68
CA ALA A 13 8.57 -5.58 -3.14
C ALA A 13 7.61 -6.31 -2.19
N ALA A 14 7.99 -7.48 -1.69
CA ALA A 14 7.22 -8.23 -0.70
C ALA A 14 7.12 -7.46 0.63
N LEU A 15 8.20 -6.84 1.10
CA LEU A 15 8.19 -6.00 2.30
C LEU A 15 7.22 -4.81 2.14
N VAL A 16 7.32 -4.08 1.02
CA VAL A 16 6.42 -2.96 0.72
C VAL A 16 4.96 -3.42 0.73
N ARG A 17 4.66 -4.55 0.08
CA ARG A 17 3.33 -5.17 0.06
C ARG A 17 2.82 -5.42 1.49
N ARG A 18 3.61 -6.08 2.34
CA ARG A 18 3.20 -6.45 3.71
C ARG A 18 2.97 -5.24 4.61
N ILE A 19 3.85 -4.24 4.57
CA ILE A 19 3.65 -2.99 5.34
C ILE A 19 2.37 -2.29 4.89
N SER A 20 2.14 -2.25 3.57
CA SER A 20 0.94 -1.65 2.97
C SER A 20 -0.35 -2.36 3.45
N GLU A 21 -0.35 -3.70 3.46
CA GLU A 21 -1.45 -4.53 4.00
C GLU A 21 -1.69 -4.24 5.49
N ALA A 22 -0.62 -4.17 6.30
CA ALA A 22 -0.72 -3.89 7.73
C ALA A 22 -1.26 -2.47 8.02
N CYS A 23 -0.89 -1.47 7.22
CA CYS A 23 -1.48 -0.12 7.31
C CYS A 23 -2.99 -0.13 7.03
N ALA A 24 -3.42 -0.85 6.00
CA ALA A 24 -4.84 -0.94 5.65
C ALA A 24 -5.66 -1.71 6.71
N ALA A 25 -5.07 -2.71 7.35
CA ALA A 25 -5.68 -3.48 8.42
C ALA A 25 -5.69 -2.77 9.78
N GLY A 26 -5.10 -1.57 9.89
CA GLY A 26 -4.97 -0.85 11.16
C GLY A 26 -4.00 -1.51 12.16
N GLN A 27 -3.12 -2.39 11.70
CA GLN A 27 -2.15 -3.11 12.54
C GLN A 27 -0.94 -2.25 12.94
N LEU A 28 -0.69 -1.15 12.23
CA LEU A 28 0.42 -0.24 12.46
C LEU A 28 -0.09 1.11 12.98
N LYS A 29 0.40 1.56 14.15
CA LYS A 29 -0.04 2.83 14.77
C LYS A 29 0.30 4.08 13.95
N ARG A 30 1.31 4.01 13.09
CA ARG A 30 1.89 5.17 12.38
C ARG A 30 1.32 5.38 10.97
N CYS A 31 0.48 4.47 10.49
CA CYS A 31 -0.13 4.58 9.17
C CYS A 31 -1.55 4.05 9.18
N ALA A 32 -2.33 4.51 8.21
CA ALA A 32 -3.64 3.99 7.87
C ALA A 32 -3.72 3.89 6.35
N CYS A 33 -4.93 3.70 5.84
CA CYS A 33 -5.30 3.77 4.43
C CYS A 33 -4.80 5.06 3.74
N ASP A 34 -4.48 4.99 2.45
CA ASP A 34 -4.15 6.17 1.66
C ASP A 34 -5.41 6.99 1.40
N MET A 35 -5.60 8.04 2.22
CA MET A 35 -6.79 8.89 2.16
C MET A 35 -6.98 9.60 0.81
N ARG A 36 -5.91 9.74 0.01
CA ARG A 36 -5.99 10.28 -1.36
C ARG A 36 -6.73 9.35 -2.32
N MET A 37 -6.77 8.05 -2.01
CA MET A 37 -7.45 7.01 -2.79
C MET A 37 -8.72 6.49 -2.10
N SER A 38 -9.18 7.15 -1.03
CA SER A 38 -10.43 6.84 -0.34
C SER A 38 -11.37 8.05 -0.20
N SER A 39 -11.04 9.19 -0.81
CA SER A 39 -11.80 10.43 -0.71
C SER A 39 -13.07 10.42 -1.58
N PRO A 40 -14.19 11.06 -1.17
CA PRO A 40 -15.42 11.17 -1.93
C PRO A 40 -15.33 12.16 -3.12
N PHE A 41 -14.15 12.35 -3.71
CA PHE A 41 -14.00 13.18 -4.91
C PHE A 41 -14.73 12.49 -6.06
N ARG A 42 -16.00 12.89 -6.24
CA ARG A 42 -16.97 12.51 -7.26
C ARG A 42 -16.50 11.31 -8.08
N PRO A 43 -16.77 10.07 -7.64
CA PRO A 43 -16.63 8.97 -8.57
C PRO A 43 -17.36 9.32 -9.85
N LEU A 44 -16.70 9.14 -10.99
CA LEU A 44 -17.37 9.08 -12.29
C LEU A 44 -18.60 8.17 -12.13
N LEU A 45 -19.75 8.58 -12.66
CA LEU A 45 -20.99 7.79 -12.58
C LEU A 45 -20.70 6.32 -12.92
N GLY A 46 -20.92 5.41 -11.97
CA GLY A 46 -20.65 3.97 -12.11
C GLY A 46 -19.38 3.45 -11.43
N TYR A 47 -18.50 4.31 -10.90
CA TYR A 47 -17.32 3.89 -10.14
C TYR A 47 -17.52 4.11 -8.64
N ARG A 48 -16.93 3.28 -7.78
CA ARG A 48 -16.89 3.50 -6.33
C ARG A 48 -15.47 3.25 -5.85
N TRP A 49 -14.88 4.20 -5.15
CA TRP A 49 -13.62 3.95 -4.45
C TRP A 49 -13.84 2.82 -3.45
N ILE A 50 -12.93 1.85 -3.48
CA ILE A 50 -13.02 0.67 -2.63
C ILE A 50 -12.63 1.09 -1.21
N LEU A 51 -13.47 0.71 -0.23
CA LEU A 51 -13.17 0.91 1.18
C LEU A 51 -11.81 0.28 1.48
N CYS A 52 -11.00 1.00 2.24
CA CYS A 52 -9.79 0.43 2.78
C CYS A 52 -10.12 -0.84 3.59
N ASN A 53 -9.23 -1.83 3.53
CA ASN A 53 -9.43 -3.19 4.03
C ASN A 53 -10.31 -4.12 3.16
N ASN A 54 -10.80 -3.67 2.01
CA ASN A 54 -11.18 -4.60 0.95
C ASN A 54 -9.93 -4.95 0.12
N SER A 55 -9.87 -6.14 -0.47
CA SER A 55 -8.70 -6.77 -1.12
C SER A 55 -8.03 -5.98 -2.28
N THR A 56 -8.50 -4.77 -2.54
CA THR A 56 -8.22 -3.92 -3.70
C THR A 56 -8.15 -2.41 -3.37
N GLY A 57 -8.15 -1.99 -2.09
CA GLY A 57 -8.24 -0.59 -1.67
C GLY A 57 -6.99 0.02 -0.99
N SER A 58 -6.57 1.20 -1.45
CA SER A 58 -5.69 2.22 -0.82
C SER A 58 -4.68 1.78 0.28
N HIS A 59 -3.86 0.76 0.05
CA HIS A 59 -2.93 0.21 1.05
C HIS A 59 -1.75 1.13 1.50
N ASN A 60 -1.79 2.45 1.28
CA ASN A 60 -0.73 3.40 1.68
C ASN A 60 0.70 2.95 1.30
N VAL A 61 0.84 2.56 0.04
CA VAL A 61 2.12 2.11 -0.56
C VAL A 61 3.21 3.17 -0.44
N ASN A 62 2.83 4.45 -0.37
CA ASN A 62 3.78 5.56 -0.21
C ASN A 62 4.46 5.53 1.16
N TYR A 63 3.72 5.24 2.24
CA TYR A 63 4.30 5.01 3.56
C TYR A 63 5.19 3.76 3.58
N ALA A 64 4.76 2.67 2.95
CA ALA A 64 5.58 1.47 2.89
C ALA A 64 6.90 1.67 2.12
N LYS A 65 6.88 2.45 1.03
CA LYS A 65 8.07 2.82 0.25
C LYS A 65 9.03 3.72 1.02
N SER A 66 8.55 4.61 1.90
CA SER A 66 9.44 5.46 2.70
C SER A 66 10.17 4.67 3.78
N LEU A 67 9.56 3.58 4.29
CA LEU A 67 10.21 2.63 5.19
C LEU A 67 11.21 1.72 4.48
N SER A 68 10.86 1.21 3.29
CA SER A 68 11.72 0.26 2.56
C SER A 68 12.95 0.90 1.90
N ARG A 69 13.09 2.22 1.96
CA ARG A 69 14.23 2.99 1.43
C ARG A 69 15.27 3.35 2.49
N GLN A 70 15.01 3.01 3.75
CA GLN A 70 15.94 3.18 4.87
C GLN A 70 17.03 2.10 4.84
#